data_AF-A0A6M4INQ0-F1
#
_entry.id   AF-A0A6M4INQ0-F1
#
_cell.length_a   1.000
_cell.length_b   1.000
_cell.length_c   1.000
_cell.angle_alpha   90.00
_cell.angle_beta   90.00
_cell.angle_gamma   90.00
#
_symmetry.space_group_name_H-M   'P 1'
#
loop_
_entity.id
_entity.type
_entity.pdbx_description
1 polymer ?
#
loop_
_entity_poly.entity_id
_entity_poly.type
_entity_poly.pdbx_seq_one_letter_code
_entity_poly.pdbx_strand_id
1 'polypeptide(L)'
;MLELLVVLVILAITTAIVPLAWRSPRATDESALDRLTQSARREAIRRGEELRLRVDLDGAWVLAAREGTDVLETGRIAAPSAAIALRVDALGTCRPGSDMAAIGDAPSGVSFDMLSCRFLPLAASAASTP
;
A
#
# COMPACT_ATOMS: atom_id res chain seq x y z
N MET A 1 -10.83 11.28 50.07
CA MET A 1 -9.63 11.79 49.36
C MET A 1 -8.90 10.69 48.60
N LEU A 2 -8.65 9.51 49.20
CA LEU A 2 -7.93 8.40 48.56
C LEU A 2 -8.67 7.80 47.35
N GLU A 3 -10.00 7.69 47.39
CA GLU A 3 -10.80 7.19 46.25
C GLU A 3 -10.62 8.03 44.97
N LEU A 4 -10.64 9.37 45.09
CA LEU A 4 -10.42 10.25 43.94
C LEU A 4 -9.01 10.09 43.36
N LEU A 5 -8.01 9.82 44.21
CA LEU A 5 -6.63 9.58 43.78
C LEU A 5 -6.50 8.28 42.97
N VAL A 6 -7.18 7.21 43.41
CA VAL A 6 -7.20 5.92 42.71
C VAL A 6 -7.87 6.05 41.35
N VAL A 7 -9.01 6.74 41.28
CA VAL A 7 -9.72 6.99 40.01
C VAL A 7 -8.83 7.75 39.02
N LEU A 8 -8.14 8.79 39.48
CA LEU A 8 -7.23 9.57 38.62
C LEU A 8 -6.04 8.75 38.11
N VAL A 9 -5.46 7.87 38.96
CA VAL A 9 -4.36 6.99 38.55
C VAL A 9 -4.82 5.97 37.51
N ILE A 10 -5.99 5.35 37.69
CA ILE A 10 -6.55 4.40 36.72
C ILE A 10 -6.85 5.10 35.39
N LEU A 11 -7.41 6.31 35.43
CA LEU A 11 -7.70 7.07 34.23
C LEU A 11 -6.40 7.42 33.47
N ALA A 12 -5.37 7.89 34.17
CA ALA A 12 -4.06 8.18 33.57
C ALA A 12 -3.43 6.95 32.89
N ILE A 13 -3.47 5.79 33.57
CA ILE A 13 -2.93 4.53 33.02
C ILE A 13 -3.70 4.12 31.77
N THR A 14 -5.03 4.15 31.79
CA THR A 14 -5.85 3.78 30.62
C THR A 14 -5.60 4.73 29.43
N THR A 15 -5.50 6.04 29.67
CA THR A 15 -5.21 7.02 28.61
C THR A 15 -3.80 6.91 28.03
N ALA A 16 -2.83 6.39 28.78
CA ALA A 16 -1.47 6.18 28.30
C ALA A 16 -1.32 4.90 27.45
N ILE A 17 -2.12 3.87 27.73
CA ILE A 17 -2.03 2.55 27.06
C ILE A 17 -2.79 2.54 25.73
N VAL A 18 -3.96 3.20 25.68
CA VAL A 18 -4.80 3.27 24.47
C VAL A 18 -4.06 3.81 23.22
N PRO A 19 -3.25 4.89 23.28
CA PRO A 19 -2.52 5.37 22.11
C PRO A 19 -1.33 4.49 21.71
N LEU A 20 -0.80 3.66 22.62
CA LEU A 20 0.24 2.69 22.28
C LEU A 20 -0.32 1.48 21.53
N ALA A 21 -1.53 1.03 21.89
CA ALA A 21 -2.24 -0.03 21.18
C ALA A 21 -2.70 0.40 19.77
N TRP A 22 -2.92 1.71 19.55
CA TRP A 22 -3.25 2.28 18.25
C TRP A 22 -2.05 2.78 17.44
N ARG A 23 -0.83 2.69 17.97
CA ARG A 23 0.36 2.72 17.09
C ARG A 23 0.38 1.42 16.31
N SER A 24 -0.36 1.41 15.19
CA SER A 24 -0.08 0.48 14.12
C SER A 24 1.43 0.47 13.92
N PRO A 25 2.09 -0.70 13.94
CA PRO A 25 3.48 -0.80 13.56
C PRO A 25 3.61 -0.02 12.26
N ARG A 26 4.56 0.91 12.21
CA ARG A 26 4.95 1.55 10.95
C ARG A 26 5.45 0.42 10.07
N ALA A 27 4.53 -0.25 9.40
CA ALA A 27 4.78 -0.97 8.17
C ALA A 27 5.52 0.07 7.35
N THR A 28 6.82 -0.13 7.16
CA THR A 28 7.60 0.68 6.24
C THR A 28 6.77 0.86 4.98
N ASP A 29 6.74 2.06 4.41
CA ASP A 29 5.79 2.41 3.34
C ASP A 29 5.77 1.35 2.21
N GLU A 30 6.93 0.76 1.95
CA GLU A 30 7.17 -0.38 1.06
C GLU A 30 6.35 -1.64 1.41
N SER A 31 6.25 -2.02 2.68
CA SER A 31 5.48 -3.18 3.15
C SER A 31 3.96 -2.96 3.16
N ALA A 32 3.49 -1.71 3.25
CA ALA A 32 2.09 -1.38 3.08
C ALA A 32 1.70 -1.45 1.60
N LEU A 33 2.55 -0.89 0.75
CA LEU A 33 2.41 -0.92 -0.69
C LEU A 33 2.47 -2.35 -1.27
N ASP A 34 3.43 -3.17 -0.84
CA ASP A 34 3.53 -4.57 -1.27
C ASP A 34 2.29 -5.41 -0.87
N ARG A 35 1.70 -5.14 0.29
CA ARG A 35 0.45 -5.80 0.70
C ARG A 35 -0.72 -5.35 -0.17
N LEU A 36 -0.76 -4.06 -0.51
CA LEU A 36 -1.78 -3.48 -1.39
C LEU A 36 -1.70 -4.06 -2.80
N THR A 37 -0.52 -4.10 -3.42
CA THR A 37 -0.31 -4.68 -4.77
C THR A 37 -0.65 -6.17 -4.79
N GLN A 38 -0.26 -6.92 -3.76
CA GLN A 38 -0.64 -8.34 -3.64
C GLN A 38 -2.14 -8.53 -3.45
N SER A 39 -2.82 -7.62 -2.74
CA SER A 39 -4.27 -7.67 -2.58
C SER A 39 -4.97 -7.43 -3.92
N ALA A 40 -4.59 -6.36 -4.62
CA ALA A 40 -5.10 -6.05 -5.95
C ALA A 40 -4.89 -7.22 -6.94
N ARG A 41 -3.73 -7.88 -6.88
CA ARG A 41 -3.44 -9.09 -7.67
C ARG A 41 -4.37 -10.25 -7.35
N ARG A 42 -4.56 -10.58 -6.07
CA ARG A 42 -5.47 -11.66 -5.68
C ARG A 42 -6.90 -11.36 -6.13
N GLU A 43 -7.31 -10.10 -6.05
CA GLU A 43 -8.66 -9.70 -6.44
C GLU A 43 -8.86 -9.74 -7.96
N ALA A 44 -7.88 -9.29 -8.75
CA ALA A 44 -7.92 -9.40 -10.22
C ALA A 44 -8.05 -10.87 -10.67
N ILE A 45 -7.26 -11.76 -10.07
CA ILE A 45 -7.34 -13.21 -10.33
C ILE A 45 -8.70 -13.77 -9.93
N ARG A 46 -9.20 -13.41 -8.73
CA ARG A 46 -10.49 -13.89 -8.21
C ARG A 46 -11.64 -13.50 -9.13
N ARG A 47 -11.61 -12.27 -9.65
CA ARG A 47 -12.68 -11.71 -10.50
C ARG A 47 -12.51 -12.09 -11.96
N GLY A 48 -11.32 -12.51 -12.38
CA GLY A 48 -11.03 -12.85 -13.77
C GLY A 48 -11.05 -11.61 -14.69
N GLU A 49 -10.80 -10.43 -14.14
CA GLU A 49 -10.83 -9.17 -14.89
C GLU A 49 -9.57 -8.33 -14.63
N GLU A 50 -9.26 -7.42 -15.56
CA GLU A 50 -8.17 -6.46 -15.35
C GLU A 50 -8.61 -5.37 -14.38
N LEU A 51 -7.82 -5.15 -13.34
CA LEU A 51 -8.01 -4.11 -12.34
C LEU A 51 -6.94 -3.03 -12.46
N ARG A 52 -7.29 -1.81 -12.07
CA ARG A 52 -6.42 -0.65 -11.98
C ARG A 52 -6.27 -0.23 -10.53
N LEU A 53 -5.04 -0.23 -10.04
CA LEU A 53 -4.68 0.29 -8.73
C LEU A 53 -3.99 1.64 -8.91
N ARG A 54 -4.50 2.67 -8.26
CA ARG A 54 -3.84 3.98 -8.15
C ARG A 54 -3.56 4.28 -6.69
N VAL A 55 -2.38 4.80 -6.41
CA VAL A 55 -1.94 5.29 -5.11
C VAL A 55 -1.34 6.68 -5.31
N ASP A 56 -1.85 7.66 -4.58
CA ASP A 56 -1.39 9.04 -4.62
C ASP A 56 -0.31 9.30 -3.54
N LEU A 57 0.43 10.41 -3.65
CA LEU A 57 1.50 10.82 -2.72
C LEU A 57 0.98 11.08 -1.30
N ASP A 58 -0.30 11.41 -1.15
CA ASP A 58 -0.96 11.55 0.16
C ASP A 58 -1.32 10.20 0.81
N GLY A 59 -1.06 9.09 0.10
CA GLY A 59 -1.37 7.73 0.54
C GLY A 59 -2.81 7.30 0.27
N ALA A 60 -3.65 8.14 -0.34
CA ALA A 60 -4.96 7.72 -0.83
C ALA A 60 -4.81 6.74 -1.98
N TRP A 61 -5.61 5.67 -1.98
CA TRP A 61 -5.58 4.69 -3.06
C TRP A 61 -6.99 4.26 -3.48
N VAL A 62 -7.07 3.84 -4.75
CA VAL A 62 -8.28 3.40 -5.42
C VAL A 62 -7.97 2.16 -6.25
N LEU A 63 -8.78 1.12 -6.07
CA LEU A 63 -8.84 -0.06 -6.92
C LEU A 63 -10.12 0.01 -7.75
N ALA A 64 -9.97 0.05 -9.07
CA ALA A 64 -11.07 0.20 -10.01
C ALA A 64 -11.00 -0.87 -11.11
N ALA A 65 -12.13 -1.11 -11.78
CA ALA A 65 -12.19 -1.99 -12.93
C ALA A 65 -11.39 -1.39 -14.10
N ARG A 66 -11.23 -2.17 -15.17
CA ARG A 66 -10.44 -1.79 -16.35
C ARG A 66 -10.78 -0.42 -16.92
N GLU A 67 -12.00 0.09 -16.84
CA GLU A 67 -12.31 1.44 -17.38
C GLU A 67 -12.11 2.57 -16.37
N GLY A 68 -11.85 2.26 -15.09
CA GLY A 68 -11.72 3.24 -14.01
C GLY A 68 -13.05 3.85 -13.56
N THR A 69 -14.17 3.45 -14.17
CA THR A 69 -15.52 3.96 -13.89
C THR A 69 -16.20 3.24 -12.74
N ASP A 70 -15.89 1.95 -12.56
CA ASP A 70 -16.37 1.15 -11.43
C ASP A 70 -15.28 1.05 -10.36
N VAL A 71 -15.52 1.64 -9.21
CA VAL A 71 -14.60 1.64 -8.06
C VAL A 71 -14.95 0.46 -7.17
N LEU A 72 -14.03 -0.50 -7.07
CA LEU A 72 -14.22 -1.70 -6.27
C LEU A 72 -13.87 -1.44 -4.80
N GLU A 73 -12.74 -0.75 -4.57
CA GLU A 73 -12.22 -0.53 -3.23
C GLU A 73 -11.41 0.77 -3.18
N THR A 74 -11.43 1.44 -2.03
CA THR A 74 -10.61 2.62 -1.77
C THR A 74 -10.11 2.60 -0.34
N GLY A 75 -9.04 3.35 -0.09
CA GLY A 75 -8.53 3.48 1.27
C GLY A 75 -7.38 4.43 1.38
N ARG A 76 -6.65 4.31 2.49
CA ARG A 76 -5.40 5.04 2.72
C ARG A 76 -4.31 4.13 3.26
N ILE A 77 -3.09 4.43 2.88
CA ILE A 77 -1.86 3.91 3.46
C ILE A 77 -1.01 5.08 3.96
N ALA A 78 0.13 4.78 4.60
CA ALA A 78 1.14 5.81 4.83
C ALA A 78 1.60 6.40 3.49
N ALA A 79 1.83 7.72 3.48
CA ALA A 79 2.20 8.46 2.28
C ALA A 79 3.44 7.84 1.62
N PRO A 80 3.32 7.26 0.42
CA PRO A 80 4.45 6.65 -0.25
C PRO A 80 5.43 7.71 -0.75
N SER A 81 6.67 7.31 -1.00
CA SER A 81 7.70 8.20 -1.57
C SER A 81 7.42 8.62 -3.02
N ALA A 82 6.56 7.88 -3.72
CA ALA A 82 6.12 8.16 -5.07
C ALA A 82 4.66 7.74 -5.27
N ALA A 83 3.93 8.45 -6.12
CA ALA A 83 2.61 8.03 -6.56
C ALA A 83 2.74 6.95 -7.63
N ILE A 84 1.81 6.00 -7.63
CA ILE A 84 1.94 4.75 -8.39
C ILE A 84 0.61 4.44 -9.08
N ALA A 85 0.69 4.01 -10.34
CA ALA A 85 -0.42 3.37 -11.04
C ALA A 85 0.02 1.97 -11.50
N LEU A 86 -0.81 0.96 -11.23
CA LEU A 86 -0.64 -0.40 -11.75
C LEU A 86 -1.91 -0.87 -12.43
N ARG A 87 -1.72 -1.64 -13.48
CA ARG A 87 -2.73 -2.51 -14.08
C ARG A 87 -2.40 -3.93 -13.70
N VAL A 88 -3.36 -4.65 -13.17
CA VAL A 88 -3.21 -6.07 -12.82
C VAL A 88 -4.17 -6.86 -13.66
N ASP A 89 -3.65 -7.75 -14.50
CA ASP A 89 -4.48 -8.57 -15.37
C ASP A 89 -5.14 -9.74 -14.62
N ALA A 90 -6.10 -10.38 -15.27
CA ALA A 90 -6.82 -11.54 -14.74
C ALA A 90 -5.92 -12.76 -14.46
N LEU A 91 -4.71 -12.79 -15.03
CA LEU A 91 -3.71 -13.84 -14.80
C LEU A 91 -2.78 -13.48 -13.62
N GLY A 92 -2.93 -12.28 -13.06
CA GLY A 92 -2.14 -11.79 -11.95
C GLY A 92 -0.79 -11.20 -12.35
N THR A 93 -0.60 -10.81 -13.60
CA THR A 93 0.57 -10.04 -14.05
C THR A 93 0.34 -8.57 -13.76
N CYS A 94 1.32 -7.90 -13.16
CA CYS A 94 1.28 -6.48 -12.88
C CYS A 94 2.06 -5.68 -13.92
N ARG A 95 1.48 -4.59 -14.41
CA ARG A 95 2.12 -3.65 -15.33
C ARG A 95 1.98 -2.23 -14.81
N PRO A 96 3.04 -1.41 -14.82
CA PRO A 96 2.91 0.01 -14.54
C PRO A 96 1.90 0.66 -15.50
N GLY A 97 0.99 1.47 -14.96
CA GLY A 97 0.05 2.27 -15.75
C GLY A 97 0.77 3.47 -16.38
N SER A 98 0.49 3.76 -17.65
CA SER A 98 1.00 4.94 -18.37
C SER A 98 0.23 6.22 -18.04
N ASP A 99 -0.90 6.08 -17.38
CA ASP A 99 -1.90 7.09 -17.01
C ASP A 99 -1.49 7.94 -15.79
N MET A 100 -0.24 7.78 -15.38
CA MET A 100 0.51 8.80 -14.66
C MET A 100 1.63 9.22 -15.60
N ALA A 101 1.64 10.50 -15.98
CA ALA A 101 2.88 11.14 -16.36
C ALA A 101 3.92 10.74 -15.30
N ALA A 102 5.10 10.34 -15.72
CA ALA A 102 6.24 10.17 -14.82
C ALA A 102 6.41 11.48 -14.03
N ILE A 103 5.78 11.59 -12.86
CA ILE A 103 5.89 12.72 -11.96
C ILE A 103 6.57 12.16 -10.74
N GLY A 104 7.87 12.45 -10.71
CA GLY A 104 8.85 11.85 -9.82
C GLY A 104 9.48 10.66 -10.51
N ASP A 105 10.76 10.78 -10.88
CA ASP A 105 11.63 9.65 -11.19
C ASP A 105 11.23 8.44 -10.32
N ALA A 106 11.01 7.26 -10.91
CA ALA A 106 10.99 6.03 -10.12
C ALA A 106 12.16 6.15 -9.14
N PRO A 107 11.93 6.11 -7.80
CA PRO A 107 12.92 6.53 -6.82
C PRO A 107 14.24 5.90 -7.23
N SER A 108 15.21 6.74 -7.61
CA SER A 108 16.41 6.30 -8.31
C SER A 108 17.06 5.18 -7.49
N GLY A 109 16.90 3.93 -7.94
CA GLY A 109 17.26 2.77 -7.12
C GLY A 109 16.15 1.75 -6.80
N VAL A 110 14.93 1.84 -7.37
CA VAL A 110 13.90 0.80 -7.24
C VAL A 110 13.36 0.32 -8.60
N SER A 111 13.32 -0.99 -8.78
CA SER A 111 12.78 -1.70 -9.96
C SER A 111 11.46 -2.37 -9.58
N PHE A 112 10.61 -2.64 -10.57
CA PHE A 112 9.33 -3.32 -10.33
C PHE A 112 9.32 -4.69 -11.02
N ASP A 113 9.16 -5.75 -10.24
CA ASP A 113 8.97 -7.11 -10.77
C ASP A 113 7.49 -7.32 -11.11
N MET A 114 7.23 -7.41 -12.41
CA MET A 114 5.89 -7.58 -12.99
C MET A 114 5.22 -8.92 -12.64
N LEU A 115 5.99 -9.96 -12.36
CA LEU A 115 5.49 -11.31 -12.07
C LEU A 115 5.18 -11.50 -10.59
N SER A 116 6.01 -10.93 -9.71
CA SER A 116 5.78 -10.96 -8.27
C SER A 116 4.94 -9.79 -7.75
N CYS A 117 4.74 -8.76 -8.57
CA CYS A 117 4.03 -7.51 -8.23
C CYS A 117 4.66 -6.77 -7.05
N ARG A 118 5.99 -6.69 -7.03
CA ARG A 118 6.77 -6.12 -5.93
C ARG A 118 7.77 -5.08 -6.43
N PHE A 119 8.02 -4.11 -5.57
CA PHE A 119 9.13 -3.20 -5.73
C PHE A 119 10.39 -3.85 -5.14
N LEU A 120 11.47 -3.89 -5.91
CA LEU A 120 12.77 -4.38 -5.47
C LEU A 120 13.81 -3.27 -5.58
N PRO A 121 14.72 -3.12 -4.61
CA PRO A 121 15.86 -2.24 -4.79
C PRO A 121 16.68 -2.67 -6.02
N LEU A 122 17.17 -1.71 -6.82
CA LEU A 122 17.96 -1.95 -8.05
C LEU A 122 19.20 -2.83 -7.80
N ALA A 123 19.75 -2.80 -6.59
CA ALA A 123 20.86 -3.67 -6.21
C ALA A 123 20.48 -5.16 -6.20
N ALA A 124 19.21 -5.49 -5.96
CA ALA A 124 18.70 -6.86 -5.94
C ALA A 124 18.23 -7.35 -7.33
N SER A 125 17.85 -6.45 -8.23
CA SER A 125 17.31 -6.82 -9.57
C SER A 125 18.37 -7.36 -10.53
N ALA A 126 19.66 -7.10 -10.29
CA ALA A 126 20.75 -7.66 -11.11
C ALA A 126 20.99 -9.16 -10.86
N ALA A 127 20.49 -9.71 -9.75
CA ALA A 127 20.71 -11.11 -9.36
C ALA A 127 19.67 -12.09 -9.94
N SER A 128 18.64 -11.61 -10.63
CA SER A 128 17.52 -12.44 -11.13
C SER A 128 17.61 -12.76 -12.62
N THR A 129 18.81 -12.86 -13.18
CA THR A 129 19.02 -13.34 -14.56
C THR A 129 19.43 -14.82 -14.50
N PRO A 130 18.67 -15.76 -15.10
CA PRO A 130 19.06 -17.17 -15.16
C PRO A 130 20.27 -17.40 -16.08
#